data_AF-A0A1F8KRQ8-F1
#
_entry.id   AF-A0A1F8KRQ8-F1
#
_cell.length_a   1.000
_cell.length_b   1.000
_cell.length_c   1.000
_cell.angle_alpha   90.00
_cell.angle_beta   90.00
_cell.angle_gamma   90.00
#
_symmetry.space_group_name_H-M   'P 1'
#
loop_
_entity.id
_entity.type
_entity.pdbx_description
1 polymer ?
#
loop_
_entity_poly.entity_id
_entity_poly.type
_entity_poly.pdbx_seq_one_letter_code
_entity_poly.pdbx_strand_id
1 'polypeptide(L)'
;MTASKNMLIVFILLFTPILILGIALLLTLVPLPPPLPMAGSHARNLLAAILTGILGLVWATSLVIYLVASFLMAGRAFESTFTSRGLTAGSYLGLGRQYQGSIDGRQVEAQYSPGRMIQNGLLNIHIQTDTNLRMAVGVNRPLLDCITCQQVEGSSYGLDDINVYAEDIPWAQNLLAESPNVELIRRLMDKSEKLGMREIYMQPGRIWLHARPSAQFDANYAQIWLQLLLDLSRAIEKSH
;
A
#
# COMPACT_ATOMS: atom_id res chain seq x y z
N MET A 1 6.09 17.15 1.01
CA MET A 1 4.81 17.88 1.24
C MET A 1 3.76 17.07 2.03
N THR A 2 3.98 15.78 2.31
CA THR A 2 3.07 14.90 3.05
C THR A 2 3.16 15.04 4.59
N ALA A 3 4.35 15.33 5.13
CA ALA A 3 4.55 15.49 6.58
C ALA A 3 3.71 16.63 7.20
N SER A 4 3.61 17.77 6.51
CA SER A 4 2.82 18.92 6.98
C SER A 4 1.31 18.63 7.02
N LYS A 5 0.78 17.87 6.04
CA LYS A 5 -0.64 17.48 6.02
C LYS A 5 -0.97 16.51 7.15
N ASN A 6 -0.10 15.53 7.41
CA ASN A 6 -0.30 14.57 8.50
C ASN A 6 -0.27 15.26 9.86
N MET A 7 0.64 16.22 10.05
CA MET A 7 0.71 17.01 11.29
C MET A 7 -0.55 17.86 11.51
N LEU A 8 -1.09 18.47 10.45
CA LEU A 8 -2.34 19.24 10.53
C LEU A 8 -3.54 18.36 10.93
N ILE A 9 -3.65 17.15 10.35
CA ILE A 9 -4.74 16.21 10.66
C ILE A 9 -4.67 15.77 12.13
N VAL A 10 -3.47 15.40 12.60
CA VAL A 10 -3.25 15.03 14.01
C VAL A 10 -3.58 16.21 14.93
N PHE A 11 -3.18 17.43 14.55
CA PHE A 11 -3.50 18.63 15.32
C PHE A 11 -5.01 18.84 15.43
N ILE A 12 -5.76 18.77 14.32
CA ILE A 12 -7.23 18.91 14.33
C ILE A 12 -7.87 17.82 15.20
N LEU A 13 -7.40 16.57 15.07
CA LEU A 13 -7.90 15.43 15.85
C LEU A 13 -7.77 15.61 17.36
N LEU A 14 -6.63 16.14 17.82
CA LEU A 14 -6.35 16.30 19.24
C LEU A 14 -6.87 17.63 19.80
N PHE A 15 -6.79 18.70 19.01
CA PHE A 15 -7.11 20.05 19.49
C PHE A 15 -8.61 20.31 19.55
N THR A 16 -9.39 19.80 18.59
CA THR A 16 -10.85 20.02 18.57
C THR A 16 -11.59 19.49 19.81
N PRO A 17 -11.34 18.27 20.34
CA PRO A 17 -12.02 17.84 21.57
C PRO A 17 -11.62 18.69 22.78
N ILE A 18 -10.36 19.14 22.87
CA ILE A 18 -9.90 20.06 23.93
C ILE A 18 -10.63 21.41 23.82
N LEU A 19 -10.79 21.92 22.60
CA LEU A 19 -11.54 23.15 22.35
C LEU A 19 -13.01 23.01 22.74
N ILE A 20 -13.68 21.91 22.38
CA ILE A 20 -15.08 21.65 22.75
C ILE A 20 -15.24 21.60 24.27
N LEU A 21 -14.31 20.93 24.96
CA LEU A 21 -14.28 20.90 26.43
C LEU A 21 -14.07 22.29 27.03
N GLY A 22 -13.12 23.06 26.48
CA GLY A 22 -12.87 24.44 26.89
C GLY A 22 -14.10 25.33 26.70
N ILE A 23 -14.83 25.19 25.59
CA ILE A 23 -16.09 25.89 25.33
C ILE A 23 -17.16 25.46 26.35
N ALA A 24 -17.29 24.17 26.65
CA ALA A 24 -18.19 23.69 27.72
C ALA A 24 -17.87 24.39 29.05
N LEU A 25 -16.60 24.38 29.45
CA LEU A 25 -16.16 24.99 30.71
C LEU A 25 -16.44 26.49 30.74
N LEU A 26 -16.07 27.23 29.69
CA LEU A 26 -16.37 28.66 29.55
C LEU A 26 -17.87 28.95 29.62
N LEU A 27 -18.67 28.15 28.91
CA LEU A 27 -20.13 28.26 28.93
C LEU A 27 -20.72 27.92 30.30
N THR A 28 -20.06 27.14 31.15
CA THR A 28 -20.55 26.88 32.52
C THR A 28 -20.07 27.90 33.56
N LEU A 29 -18.83 28.39 33.46
CA LEU A 29 -18.15 29.12 34.51
C LEU A 29 -18.18 30.64 34.35
N VAL A 30 -18.14 31.16 33.11
CA VAL A 30 -17.99 32.60 32.87
C VAL A 30 -19.35 33.30 32.97
N PRO A 31 -19.55 34.37 33.76
CA PRO A 31 -20.82 35.10 33.75
C PRO A 31 -21.10 35.69 32.36
N LEU A 32 -22.30 35.44 31.83
CA LEU A 32 -22.75 35.96 30.53
C LEU A 32 -23.82 37.04 30.77
N PRO A 33 -23.93 38.06 29.90
CA PRO A 33 -24.91 39.11 30.06
C PRO A 33 -26.34 38.56 29.93
N PRO A 34 -27.33 39.19 30.61
CA PRO A 34 -28.75 38.89 30.41
C PRO A 34 -29.13 39.00 28.91
N PRO A 35 -30.03 38.15 28.39
CA PRO A 35 -31.00 37.31 29.09
C PRO A 35 -30.53 35.88 29.42
N LEU A 36 -29.23 35.59 29.36
CA LEU A 36 -28.73 34.24 29.57
C LEU A 36 -28.79 33.81 31.05
N PRO A 37 -28.96 32.49 31.35
CA PRO A 37 -29.05 32.02 32.71
C PRO A 37 -27.75 32.26 33.50
N MET A 38 -27.86 32.39 34.83
CA MET A 38 -26.69 32.61 35.69
C MET A 38 -25.67 31.46 35.61
N ALA A 39 -24.39 31.79 35.81
CA ALA A 39 -23.31 30.81 35.87
C ALA A 39 -23.59 29.74 36.93
N GLY A 40 -23.26 28.49 36.63
CA GLY A 40 -23.52 27.34 37.51
C GLY A 40 -25.00 26.92 37.66
N SER A 41 -25.96 27.64 37.05
CA SER A 41 -27.37 27.23 37.10
C SER A 41 -27.63 25.93 36.31
N HIS A 42 -28.59 25.13 36.77
CA HIS A 42 -28.97 23.89 36.10
C HIS A 42 -29.35 24.11 34.61
N ALA A 43 -30.15 25.14 34.34
CA ALA A 43 -30.56 25.49 32.97
C ALA A 43 -29.36 25.80 32.06
N ARG A 44 -28.34 26.47 32.59
CA ARG A 44 -27.11 26.78 31.85
C ARG A 44 -26.25 25.56 31.60
N ASN A 45 -26.08 24.71 32.62
CA ASN A 45 -25.32 23.47 32.48
C ASN A 45 -25.99 22.54 31.46
N LEU A 46 -27.33 22.47 31.46
CA LEU A 46 -28.09 21.73 30.45
C LEU A 46 -27.87 22.30 29.04
N LEU A 47 -27.97 23.61 28.86
CA LEU A 47 -27.72 24.26 27.57
C LEU A 47 -26.29 24.00 27.08
N ALA A 48 -25.29 24.16 27.95
CA ALA A 48 -23.89 23.89 27.63
C ALA A 48 -23.69 22.42 27.21
N ALA A 49 -24.29 21.48 27.96
CA ALA A 49 -24.21 20.06 27.64
C ALA A 49 -24.89 19.70 26.30
N ILE A 50 -26.04 20.30 25.99
CA ILE A 50 -26.73 20.10 24.70
C ILE A 50 -25.86 20.62 23.55
N LEU A 51 -25.36 21.86 23.68
CA LEU A 51 -24.55 22.48 22.62
C LEU A 51 -23.24 21.73 22.38
N THR A 52 -22.50 21.39 23.44
CA THR A 52 -21.26 20.63 23.30
C THR A 52 -21.50 19.18 22.90
N GLY A 53 -22.62 18.58 23.31
CA GLY A 53 -23.05 17.26 22.86
C GLY A 53 -23.32 17.24 21.35
N ILE A 54 -24.06 18.21 20.82
CA ILE A 54 -24.31 18.34 19.37
C ILE A 54 -22.99 18.58 18.63
N LEU A 55 -22.15 19.50 19.09
CA LEU A 55 -20.84 19.78 18.48
C LEU A 55 -19.94 18.53 18.48
N GLY A 56 -19.91 17.80 19.60
CA GLY A 56 -19.16 16.55 19.74
C GLY A 56 -19.66 15.48 18.77
N LEU A 57 -20.97 15.33 18.60
CA LEU A 57 -21.57 14.40 17.66
C LEU A 57 -21.23 14.74 16.20
N VAL A 58 -21.34 16.02 15.82
CA VAL A 58 -21.00 16.49 14.48
C VAL A 58 -19.52 16.25 14.20
N TRP A 59 -18.64 16.56 15.16
CA TRP A 59 -17.21 16.32 15.04
C TRP A 59 -16.89 14.83 14.88
N ALA A 60 -17.43 13.97 15.76
CA ALA A 60 -17.21 12.53 15.71
C ALA A 60 -17.70 11.91 14.40
N THR A 61 -18.89 12.32 13.93
CA THR A 61 -19.46 11.85 12.66
C THR A 61 -18.60 12.29 11.48
N SER A 62 -18.18 13.55 11.45
CA SER A 62 -17.30 14.08 10.41
C SER A 62 -15.96 13.35 10.38
N LEU A 63 -15.42 13.01 11.54
CA LEU A 63 -14.19 12.24 11.66
C LEU A 63 -14.36 10.83 11.09
N VAL A 64 -15.45 10.13 11.43
CA VAL A 64 -15.72 8.79 10.89
C VAL A 64 -15.83 8.84 9.37
N ILE A 65 -16.61 9.79 8.83
CA ILE A 65 -16.74 9.98 7.37
C ILE A 65 -15.38 10.24 6.73
N TYR A 66 -14.57 11.13 7.32
CA TYR A 66 -13.24 11.45 6.83
C TYR A 66 -12.32 10.22 6.81
N LEU A 67 -12.29 9.44 7.89
CA LEU A 67 -11.45 8.23 7.98
C LEU A 67 -11.87 7.21 6.93
N VAL A 68 -13.18 6.92 6.82
CA VAL A 68 -13.71 5.97 5.83
C VAL A 68 -13.39 6.44 4.41
N ALA A 69 -13.65 7.71 4.09
CA ALA A 69 -13.34 8.28 2.77
C ALA A 69 -11.85 8.22 2.47
N SER A 70 -10.98 8.54 3.44
CA SER A 70 -9.53 8.47 3.31
C SER A 70 -9.06 7.05 2.95
N PHE A 71 -9.57 6.03 3.65
CA PHE A 71 -9.23 4.65 3.33
C PHE A 71 -9.76 4.20 1.96
N LEU A 72 -11.00 4.58 1.62
CA LEU A 72 -11.57 4.26 0.31
C LEU A 72 -10.79 4.91 -0.83
N MET A 73 -10.36 6.17 -0.67
CA MET A 73 -9.51 6.85 -1.64
C MET A 73 -8.12 6.21 -1.72
N ALA A 74 -7.51 5.85 -0.58
CA ALA A 74 -6.23 5.17 -0.56
C ALA A 74 -6.29 3.83 -1.30
N GLY A 75 -7.35 3.04 -1.11
CA GLY A 75 -7.54 1.78 -1.83
C GLY A 75 -7.58 1.96 -3.36
N ARG A 76 -8.06 3.10 -3.85
CA ARG A 76 -8.15 3.45 -5.27
C ARG A 76 -6.88 4.08 -5.85
N ALA A 77 -5.77 4.12 -5.10
CA ALA A 77 -4.52 4.75 -5.53
C ALA A 77 -3.99 4.22 -6.88
N PHE A 78 -4.32 2.98 -7.23
CA PHE A 78 -3.87 2.30 -8.45
C PHE A 78 -4.94 2.14 -9.52
N GLU A 79 -6.13 2.68 -9.29
CA GLU A 79 -7.28 2.41 -10.16
C GLU A 79 -7.01 2.90 -11.58
N SER A 80 -6.59 4.16 -11.77
CA SER A 80 -6.23 4.70 -13.09
C SER A 80 -5.10 3.95 -13.77
N THR A 81 -4.09 3.49 -13.02
CA THR A 81 -2.93 2.78 -13.56
C THR A 81 -3.31 1.40 -14.11
N PHE A 82 -4.12 0.63 -13.37
CA PHE A 82 -4.48 -0.72 -13.77
C PHE A 82 -5.66 -0.75 -14.75
N THR A 83 -6.66 0.12 -14.59
CA THR A 83 -7.81 0.16 -15.52
C THR A 83 -7.42 0.66 -16.90
N SER A 84 -6.46 1.59 -17.01
CA SER A 84 -5.93 2.03 -18.31
C SER A 84 -5.21 0.92 -19.09
N ARG A 85 -4.81 -0.17 -18.41
CA ARG A 85 -4.25 -1.38 -19.01
C ARG A 85 -5.29 -2.49 -19.25
N GLY A 86 -6.58 -2.18 -19.09
CA GLY A 86 -7.67 -3.13 -19.33
C GLY A 86 -7.96 -4.06 -18.15
N LEU A 87 -7.41 -3.81 -16.96
CA LEU A 87 -7.78 -4.55 -15.76
C LEU A 87 -9.07 -3.99 -15.16
N THR A 88 -9.98 -4.88 -14.77
CA THR A 88 -11.24 -4.52 -14.12
C THR A 88 -11.04 -4.44 -12.62
N ALA A 89 -11.46 -3.32 -12.01
CA ALA A 89 -11.36 -3.11 -10.57
C ALA A 89 -12.50 -3.80 -9.81
N GLY A 90 -12.14 -4.49 -8.74
CA GLY A 90 -13.03 -5.15 -7.78
C GLY A 90 -12.66 -4.79 -6.34
N SER A 91 -13.56 -5.11 -5.40
CA SER A 91 -13.29 -5.01 -3.97
C SER A 91 -12.46 -6.21 -3.50
N TYR A 92 -11.45 -5.96 -2.67
CA TYR A 92 -10.68 -7.00 -1.98
C TYR A 92 -10.81 -6.86 -0.47
N LEU A 93 -10.59 -7.96 0.28
CA LEU A 93 -10.74 -8.06 1.74
C LEU A 93 -10.51 -6.74 2.49
N GLY A 94 -11.52 -6.30 3.23
CA GLY A 94 -11.51 -5.02 3.95
C GLY A 94 -11.67 -3.81 3.02
N LEU A 95 -10.64 -2.96 2.96
CA LEU A 95 -10.62 -1.69 2.20
C LEU A 95 -9.61 -1.76 1.04
N GLY A 96 -9.20 -2.97 0.66
CA GLY A 96 -8.31 -3.21 -0.46
C GLY A 96 -9.01 -3.17 -1.82
N ARG A 97 -8.21 -3.22 -2.87
CA ARG A 97 -8.67 -3.37 -4.25
C ARG A 97 -8.00 -4.54 -4.92
N GLN A 98 -8.76 -5.21 -5.78
CA GLN A 98 -8.27 -6.24 -6.67
C GLN A 98 -8.49 -5.76 -8.09
N TYR A 99 -7.56 -6.06 -8.98
CA TYR A 99 -7.62 -5.71 -10.39
C TYR A 99 -7.34 -6.99 -11.16
N GLN A 100 -8.28 -7.41 -12.01
CA GLN A 100 -8.17 -8.64 -12.78
C GLN A 100 -8.40 -8.36 -14.26
N GLY A 101 -7.68 -9.07 -15.11
CA GLY A 101 -7.88 -8.98 -16.55
C GLY A 101 -6.80 -9.74 -17.31
N SER A 102 -6.75 -9.52 -18.61
CA SER A 102 -5.74 -10.13 -19.47
C SER A 102 -4.94 -9.06 -20.21
N ILE A 103 -3.61 -9.17 -20.18
CA ILE A 103 -2.69 -8.30 -20.92
C ILE A 103 -1.84 -9.20 -21.81
N ASP A 104 -1.81 -8.92 -23.12
CA ASP A 104 -1.09 -9.72 -24.12
C ASP A 104 -1.40 -11.23 -24.02
N GLY A 105 -2.67 -11.57 -23.78
CA GLY A 105 -3.15 -12.95 -23.63
C GLY A 105 -2.83 -13.63 -22.29
N ARG A 106 -2.19 -12.93 -21.34
CA ARG A 106 -1.85 -13.47 -20.01
C ARG A 106 -2.80 -12.95 -18.96
N GLN A 107 -3.31 -13.84 -18.11
CA GLN A 107 -4.10 -13.43 -16.94
C GLN A 107 -3.21 -12.67 -15.96
N VAL A 108 -3.66 -11.49 -15.56
CA VAL A 108 -2.99 -10.62 -14.60
C VAL A 108 -3.95 -10.32 -13.46
N GLU A 109 -3.45 -10.48 -12.25
CA GLU A 109 -4.16 -10.15 -11.02
C GLU A 109 -3.29 -9.26 -10.13
N ALA A 110 -3.70 -8.01 -9.92
CA ALA A 110 -3.08 -7.14 -8.95
C ALA A 110 -3.98 -6.95 -7.72
N GLN A 111 -3.44 -7.11 -6.52
CA GLN A 111 -4.14 -6.88 -5.26
C GLN A 111 -3.40 -5.80 -4.48
N TYR A 112 -4.12 -4.77 -4.06
CA TYR A 112 -3.59 -3.70 -3.25
C TYR A 112 -4.33 -3.58 -1.92
N SER A 113 -3.58 -3.59 -0.82
CA SER A 113 -4.05 -3.22 0.51
C SER A 113 -3.38 -1.90 0.92
N PRO A 114 -4.15 -0.84 1.20
CA PRO A 114 -3.57 0.43 1.63
C PRO A 114 -2.83 0.29 2.97
N GLY A 115 -1.77 1.08 3.13
CA GLY A 115 -0.99 1.13 4.36
C GLY A 115 -1.82 1.64 5.54
N ARG A 116 -1.45 1.24 6.76
CA ARG A 116 -2.13 1.63 8.00
C ARG A 116 -1.11 2.10 9.03
N MET A 117 -1.14 3.41 9.35
CA MET A 117 -0.30 4.07 10.37
C MET A 117 1.21 3.76 10.23
N ILE A 118 1.65 2.63 10.80
CA ILE A 118 3.04 2.16 10.84
C ILE A 118 3.38 1.14 9.75
N GLN A 119 2.39 0.57 9.07
CA GLN A 119 2.59 -0.42 8.02
C GLN A 119 2.44 0.24 6.64
N ASN A 120 3.45 0.01 5.79
CA ASN A 120 3.37 0.35 4.38
C ASN A 120 2.23 -0.39 3.69
N GLY A 121 1.76 0.16 2.57
CA GLY A 121 0.80 -0.56 1.73
C GLY A 121 1.41 -1.86 1.22
N LEU A 122 0.55 -2.78 0.79
CA LEU A 122 0.96 -4.03 0.18
C LEU A 122 0.37 -4.11 -1.22
N LEU A 123 1.22 -4.30 -2.23
CA LEU A 123 0.85 -4.51 -3.61
C LEU A 123 1.38 -5.87 -4.07
N ASN A 124 0.49 -6.77 -4.41
CA ASN A 124 0.81 -8.04 -5.04
C ASN A 124 0.40 -7.98 -6.50
N ILE A 125 1.29 -8.34 -7.43
CA ILE A 125 0.96 -8.47 -8.86
C ILE A 125 1.30 -9.89 -9.28
N HIS A 126 0.30 -10.65 -9.71
CA HIS A 126 0.44 -12.00 -10.23
C HIS A 126 0.22 -11.97 -11.74
N ILE A 127 1.08 -12.68 -12.47
CA ILE A 127 0.95 -12.90 -13.91
C ILE A 127 1.01 -14.40 -14.12
N GLN A 128 0.02 -14.93 -14.84
CA GLN A 128 0.04 -16.33 -15.26
C GLN A 128 1.16 -16.52 -16.29
N THR A 129 2.01 -17.52 -16.03
CA THR A 129 3.22 -17.80 -16.80
C THR A 129 3.36 -19.31 -16.95
N ASP A 130 3.68 -19.80 -18.14
CA ASP A 130 3.94 -21.22 -18.35
C ASP A 130 5.35 -21.59 -17.85
N THR A 131 5.44 -21.94 -16.57
CA THR A 131 6.67 -22.39 -15.92
C THR A 131 6.33 -23.39 -14.84
N ASN A 132 7.18 -24.39 -14.61
CA ASN A 132 7.04 -25.37 -13.52
C ASN A 132 8.07 -25.15 -12.41
N LEU A 133 8.72 -23.99 -12.40
CA LEU A 133 9.95 -23.76 -11.64
C LEU A 133 9.70 -22.85 -10.45
N ARG A 134 10.55 -23.00 -9.44
CA ARG A 134 10.51 -22.22 -8.20
C ARG A 134 11.79 -21.42 -8.03
N MET A 135 11.62 -20.10 -7.98
CA MET A 135 12.71 -19.15 -7.74
C MET A 135 12.17 -17.94 -6.98
N ALA A 136 12.98 -17.34 -6.13
CA ALA A 136 12.65 -16.11 -5.44
C ALA A 136 13.82 -15.14 -5.45
N VAL A 137 13.52 -13.86 -5.59
CA VAL A 137 14.49 -12.77 -5.70
C VAL A 137 14.12 -11.68 -4.72
N GLY A 138 15.05 -11.25 -3.87
CA GLY A 138 14.79 -10.32 -2.78
C GLY A 138 16.04 -9.62 -2.28
N VAL A 139 15.91 -8.41 -1.72
CA VAL A 139 17.03 -7.76 -1.00
C VAL A 139 17.35 -8.53 0.29
N ASN A 140 16.33 -9.04 0.95
CA ASN A 140 16.47 -9.98 2.08
C ASN A 140 16.14 -11.40 1.61
N ARG A 141 16.43 -12.40 2.45
CA ARG A 141 16.00 -13.78 2.18
C ARG A 141 14.47 -13.80 2.02
N PRO A 142 13.94 -14.16 0.84
CA PRO A 142 12.51 -14.19 0.58
C PRO A 142 11.85 -15.30 1.41
N LEU A 143 10.74 -15.00 2.06
CA LEU A 143 10.18 -15.82 3.14
C LEU A 143 8.98 -16.68 2.73
N LEU A 144 8.33 -16.38 1.61
CA LEU A 144 6.97 -16.86 1.38
C LEU A 144 6.86 -18.22 0.68
N ASP A 145 7.78 -18.55 -0.25
CA ASP A 145 7.59 -19.75 -1.08
C ASP A 145 8.86 -20.56 -1.42
N CYS A 146 10.04 -20.02 -1.13
CA CYS A 146 11.32 -20.66 -1.45
C CYS A 146 12.12 -21.01 -0.18
N ILE A 147 11.46 -21.51 0.86
CA ILE A 147 12.11 -21.69 2.18
C ILE A 147 13.23 -22.74 2.16
N THR A 148 13.07 -23.79 1.34
CA THR A 148 14.02 -24.89 1.12
C THR A 148 14.92 -24.69 -0.09
N CYS A 149 14.74 -23.59 -0.83
CA CYS A 149 15.53 -23.30 -2.01
C CYS A 149 16.99 -23.00 -1.64
N GLN A 150 17.88 -23.32 -2.56
CA GLN A 150 19.30 -23.04 -2.41
C GLN A 150 19.61 -21.64 -2.97
N GLN A 151 20.59 -20.98 -2.37
CA GLN A 151 21.03 -19.68 -2.84
C GLN A 151 21.82 -19.84 -4.13
N VAL A 152 21.49 -19.01 -5.13
CA VAL A 152 22.25 -18.88 -6.38
C VAL A 152 23.20 -17.69 -6.23
N GLU A 153 24.45 -17.86 -6.62
CA GLU A 153 25.46 -16.78 -6.54
C GLU A 153 25.11 -15.65 -7.53
N GLY A 154 24.47 -14.61 -7.03
CA GLY A 154 24.01 -13.47 -7.83
C GLY A 154 25.11 -12.50 -8.25
N SER A 155 26.23 -12.44 -7.51
CA SER A 155 27.37 -11.54 -7.78
C SER A 155 27.98 -11.79 -9.16
N SER A 156 28.05 -13.04 -9.60
CA SER A 156 28.53 -13.41 -10.94
C SER A 156 27.70 -12.80 -12.08
N TYR A 157 26.48 -12.34 -11.78
CA TYR A 157 25.53 -11.74 -12.72
C TYR A 157 25.29 -10.24 -12.47
N GLY A 158 26.09 -9.59 -11.60
CA GLY A 158 25.88 -8.17 -11.26
C GLY A 158 24.66 -7.91 -10.37
N LEU A 159 24.26 -8.91 -9.58
CA LEU A 159 23.19 -8.85 -8.59
C LEU A 159 23.77 -8.89 -7.15
N ASP A 160 24.91 -8.21 -6.91
CA ASP A 160 25.66 -8.24 -5.62
C ASP A 160 24.81 -7.95 -4.38
N ASP A 161 23.72 -7.23 -4.63
CA ASP A 161 22.89 -6.55 -3.67
C ASP A 161 21.47 -7.18 -3.57
N ILE A 162 21.27 -8.27 -4.31
CA ILE A 162 20.00 -8.97 -4.49
C ILE A 162 20.27 -10.46 -4.28
N ASN A 163 19.55 -11.07 -3.36
CA ASN A 163 19.61 -12.51 -3.14
C ASN A 163 18.68 -13.24 -4.11
N VAL A 164 19.20 -14.27 -4.75
CA VAL A 164 18.44 -15.19 -5.61
C VAL A 164 18.44 -16.56 -4.96
N TYR A 165 17.27 -17.18 -4.88
CA TYR A 165 17.08 -18.54 -4.37
C TYR A 165 16.29 -19.34 -5.40
N ALA A 166 16.70 -20.57 -5.66
CA ALA A 166 16.01 -21.45 -6.61
C ALA A 166 15.99 -22.90 -6.12
N GLU A 167 14.97 -23.62 -6.56
CA GLU A 167 14.92 -25.08 -6.40
C GLU A 167 15.83 -25.77 -7.42
N ASP A 168 15.85 -25.27 -8.67
CA ASP A 168 16.72 -25.72 -9.76
C ASP A 168 17.81 -24.67 -10.02
N ILE A 169 19.02 -24.90 -9.49
CA ILE A 169 20.16 -23.99 -9.65
C ILE A 169 20.60 -23.87 -11.11
N PRO A 170 20.85 -24.97 -11.87
CA PRO A 170 21.26 -24.86 -13.27
C PRO A 170 20.30 -24.02 -14.12
N TRP A 171 19.00 -24.18 -13.92
CA TRP A 171 18.02 -23.37 -14.64
C TRP A 171 18.11 -21.89 -14.25
N ALA A 172 18.18 -21.59 -12.95
CA ALA A 172 18.28 -20.20 -12.50
C ALA A 172 19.55 -19.53 -13.03
N GLN A 173 20.67 -20.26 -13.06
CA GLN A 173 21.91 -19.81 -13.68
C GLN A 173 21.77 -19.56 -15.18
N ASN A 174 21.04 -20.40 -15.91
CA ASN A 174 20.75 -20.20 -17.33
C ASN A 174 19.88 -18.95 -17.56
N LEU A 175 18.83 -18.75 -16.75
CA LEU A 175 17.98 -17.55 -16.81
C LEU A 175 18.80 -16.28 -16.55
N LEU A 176 19.73 -16.32 -15.59
CA LEU A 176 20.59 -15.21 -15.20
C LEU A 176 21.79 -15.00 -16.14
N ALA A 177 22.19 -16.01 -16.92
CA ALA A 177 23.25 -15.85 -17.92
C ALA A 177 22.86 -14.87 -19.04
N GLU A 178 21.56 -14.72 -19.28
CA GLU A 178 21.01 -13.78 -20.25
C GLU A 178 20.97 -12.36 -19.69
N SER A 179 21.87 -11.50 -20.18
CA SER A 179 21.98 -10.09 -19.76
C SER A 179 20.64 -9.32 -19.75
N PRO A 180 19.72 -9.49 -20.73
CA PRO A 180 18.42 -8.83 -20.70
C PRO A 180 17.56 -9.21 -19.48
N ASN A 181 17.64 -10.45 -19.00
CA ASN A 181 16.82 -10.95 -17.89
C ASN A 181 17.31 -10.37 -16.56
N VAL A 182 18.62 -10.31 -16.40
CA VAL A 182 19.27 -9.66 -15.25
C VAL A 182 18.86 -8.18 -15.17
N GLU A 183 18.84 -7.47 -16.30
CA GLU A 183 18.43 -6.07 -16.32
C GLU A 183 16.97 -5.88 -15.90
N LEU A 184 16.06 -6.76 -16.31
CA LEU A 184 14.66 -6.74 -15.87
C LEU A 184 14.56 -6.94 -14.35
N ILE A 185 15.28 -7.92 -13.81
CA ILE A 185 15.34 -8.19 -12.36
C ILE A 185 15.91 -6.98 -11.63
N ARG A 186 17.03 -6.43 -12.09
CA ARG A 186 17.69 -5.27 -11.47
C ARG A 186 16.76 -4.05 -11.44
N ARG A 187 16.03 -3.78 -12.52
CA ARG A 187 15.06 -2.68 -12.59
C ARG A 187 13.84 -2.89 -11.71
N LEU A 188 13.33 -4.13 -11.62
CA LEU A 188 12.27 -4.46 -10.67
C LEU A 188 12.74 -4.27 -9.22
N MET A 189 13.98 -4.66 -8.93
CA MET A 189 14.58 -4.66 -7.59
C MET A 189 15.35 -3.37 -7.24
N ASP A 190 15.24 -2.31 -8.04
CA ASP A 190 15.93 -1.03 -7.84
C ASP A 190 15.79 -0.54 -6.38
N LYS A 191 16.90 -0.41 -5.65
CA LYS A 191 16.93 -0.11 -4.20
C LYS A 191 16.46 1.30 -3.81
N SER A 192 15.97 2.11 -4.74
CA SER A 192 15.37 3.41 -4.43
C SER A 192 14.38 3.33 -3.25
N GLU A 193 14.70 3.99 -2.14
CA GLU A 193 13.87 4.01 -0.93
C GLU A 193 12.44 4.50 -1.22
N LYS A 194 12.30 5.37 -2.23
CA LYS A 194 11.02 5.91 -2.71
C LYS A 194 10.08 4.81 -3.20
N LEU A 195 10.63 3.72 -3.71
CA LEU A 195 9.89 2.61 -4.28
C LEU A 195 9.46 1.57 -3.22
N GLY A 196 10.12 1.55 -2.07
CA GLY A 196 9.85 0.59 -1.00
C GLY A 196 10.43 -0.81 -1.27
N MET A 197 10.12 -1.74 -0.36
CA MET A 197 10.64 -3.11 -0.44
C MET A 197 9.89 -3.92 -1.50
N ARG A 198 10.60 -4.81 -2.19
CA ARG A 198 10.06 -5.71 -3.21
C ARG A 198 10.71 -7.06 -3.13
N GLU A 199 9.96 -8.06 -3.54
CA GLU A 199 10.39 -9.44 -3.72
C GLU A 199 9.68 -9.98 -4.97
N ILE A 200 10.38 -10.79 -5.76
CA ILE A 200 9.82 -11.48 -6.92
C ILE A 200 9.80 -12.97 -6.59
N TYR A 201 8.69 -13.62 -6.89
CA TYR A 201 8.49 -15.06 -6.73
C TYR A 201 8.09 -15.65 -8.08
N MET A 202 8.77 -16.69 -8.50
CA MET A 202 8.44 -17.52 -9.65
C MET A 202 7.98 -18.86 -9.10
N GLN A 203 6.80 -19.29 -9.52
CA GLN A 203 6.13 -20.50 -9.03
C GLN A 203 5.54 -21.25 -10.22
N PRO A 204 5.23 -22.54 -10.05
CA PRO A 204 4.48 -23.27 -11.06
C PRO A 204 3.22 -22.51 -11.49
N GLY A 205 3.13 -22.18 -12.78
CA GLY A 205 2.01 -21.48 -13.41
C GLY A 205 1.96 -19.96 -13.23
N ARG A 206 2.89 -19.32 -12.51
CA ARG A 206 2.84 -17.86 -12.29
C ARG A 206 4.16 -17.20 -11.88
N ILE A 207 4.26 -15.92 -12.20
CA ILE A 207 5.21 -15.00 -11.56
C ILE A 207 4.45 -14.00 -10.68
N TRP A 208 5.04 -13.64 -9.56
CA TRP A 208 4.42 -12.80 -8.53
C TRP A 208 5.42 -11.75 -8.04
N LEU A 209 5.03 -10.47 -8.10
CA LEU A 209 5.71 -9.38 -7.40
C LEU A 209 5.01 -9.11 -6.07
N HIS A 210 5.75 -9.23 -4.97
CA HIS A 210 5.34 -8.80 -3.64
C HIS A 210 6.02 -7.47 -3.31
N ALA A 211 5.27 -6.38 -3.33
CA ALA A 211 5.80 -5.05 -3.09
C ALA A 211 5.18 -4.40 -1.86
N ARG A 212 5.97 -3.64 -1.12
CA ARG A 212 5.54 -2.76 -0.03
C ARG A 212 5.85 -1.30 -0.38
N PRO A 213 5.00 -0.65 -1.19
CA PRO A 213 5.21 0.72 -1.64
C PRO A 213 5.45 1.67 -0.47
N SER A 214 6.44 2.56 -0.60
CA SER A 214 6.66 3.62 0.38
C SER A 214 5.53 4.66 0.35
N ALA A 215 5.47 5.53 1.36
CA ALA A 215 4.53 6.67 1.35
C ALA A 215 4.79 7.69 0.21
N GLN A 216 5.96 7.62 -0.45
CA GLN A 216 6.34 8.48 -1.59
C GLN A 216 6.11 7.79 -2.94
N PHE A 217 5.55 6.58 -2.94
CA PHE A 217 5.34 5.81 -4.15
C PHE A 217 4.34 6.49 -5.08
N ASP A 218 4.76 6.74 -6.32
CA ASP A 218 3.88 7.18 -7.40
C ASP A 218 3.25 5.98 -8.11
N ALA A 219 1.94 6.02 -8.31
CA ALA A 219 1.18 4.99 -9.01
C ALA A 219 1.75 4.69 -10.42
N ASN A 220 2.41 5.65 -11.07
CA ASN A 220 3.10 5.44 -12.35
C ASN A 220 4.18 4.34 -12.27
N TYR A 221 4.84 4.15 -11.12
CA TYR A 221 5.81 3.07 -10.96
C TYR A 221 5.16 1.68 -10.96
N ALA A 222 3.89 1.56 -10.56
CA ALA A 222 3.19 0.28 -10.67
C ALA A 222 2.98 -0.13 -12.13
N GLN A 223 2.82 0.83 -13.05
CA GLN A 223 2.79 0.54 -14.48
C GLN A 223 4.13 0.01 -14.98
N ILE A 224 5.23 0.61 -14.52
CA ILE A 224 6.58 0.18 -14.88
C ILE A 224 6.82 -1.23 -14.35
N TRP A 225 6.48 -1.50 -13.09
CA TRP A 225 6.61 -2.83 -12.51
C TRP A 225 5.78 -3.89 -13.22
N LEU A 226 4.52 -3.58 -13.54
CA LEU A 226 3.67 -4.48 -14.30
C LEU A 226 4.29 -4.82 -15.66
N GLN A 227 4.80 -3.81 -16.38
CA GLN A 227 5.45 -4.03 -17.67
C GLN A 227 6.71 -4.88 -17.54
N LEU A 228 7.59 -4.56 -16.58
CA LEU A 228 8.81 -5.34 -16.34
C LEU A 228 8.50 -6.78 -15.95
N LEU A 229 7.43 -7.02 -15.20
CA LEU A 229 7.00 -8.35 -14.81
C LEU A 229 6.44 -9.15 -16.01
N LEU A 230 5.72 -8.48 -16.93
CA LEU A 230 5.28 -9.06 -18.22
C LEU A 230 6.44 -9.33 -19.19
N ASP A 231 7.49 -8.50 -19.17
CA ASP A 231 8.71 -8.74 -19.93
C ASP A 231 9.46 -9.94 -19.36
N LEU A 232 9.56 -10.03 -18.02
CA LEU A 232 10.22 -11.12 -17.31
C LEU A 232 9.47 -12.45 -17.46
N SER A 233 8.14 -12.45 -17.45
CA SER A 233 7.35 -13.67 -17.70
C SER A 233 7.64 -14.27 -19.07
N ARG A 234 7.75 -13.42 -20.11
CA ARG A 234 8.12 -13.84 -21.47
C ARG A 234 9.55 -14.37 -21.56
N ALA A 235 10.48 -13.79 -20.82
CA ALA A 235 11.85 -14.28 -20.76
C ALA A 235 11.93 -15.69 -20.13
N ILE A 236 11.17 -15.91 -19.06
CA ILE A 236 11.09 -17.21 -18.38
C ILE A 236 10.53 -18.28 -19.33
N GLU A 237 9.43 -18.00 -20.01
CA GLU A 237 8.80 -18.93 -20.96
C GLU A 237 9.73 -19.32 -22.13
N LYS A 238 10.63 -18.43 -22.54
CA LYS A 238 11.62 -18.71 -23.61
C LYS A 238 12.83 -19.50 -23.14
N SER A 239 13.07 -19.55 -21.84
CA SER A 239 14.23 -20.22 -21.24
C SER A 239 13.94 -21.70 -20.91
N HIS A 240 12.74 -22.16 -21.25
CA HIS A 240 12.23 -23.53 -21.12
C HIS A 240 12.15 -24.18 -22.50
#